data_AF-A0A7H2PT67-F1
#
_entry.id   AF-A0A7H2PT67-F1
#
_cell.length_a   1.000
_cell.length_b   1.000
_cell.length_c   1.000
_cell.angle_alpha   90.00
_cell.angle_beta   90.00
_cell.angle_gamma   90.00
#
_symmetry.space_group_name_H-M   'P 1'
#
loop_
_entity.id
_entity.type
_entity.pdbx_description
1 polymer ?
#
loop_
_entity_poly.entity_id
_entity_poly.type
_entity_poly.pdbx_seq_one_letter_code
_entity_poly.pdbx_strand_id
1 'polypeptide(L)'
;MIQQQVKQEFPTLEDIHAAAERLDGLVVKTPFVFSETISKTLGAEMWLKFENLQFTASFKERGALNKLLSLCEQEKQHGVIAASAGNHAQGVAYHAQRTGVTATIVMPKSTPNVKVQRVREYGARVILHGQDFSEAAAEMHRVAQEESLTIIHPFDDAEIIAGQGTIALEMLAAVPELDILVVPIGGGGLISGIAIAAKSINPKIKVIGVQSVVYPSMAKLLCNYQIAVSLGSTVAEGIAVKTPGELTTQVAKEYVDDIVVVTEDMIEEAIALLLNIEKTVCEGAGATGIAAIMSRPDLFLGHKVGVVLSGGNIDTRVMVSVLQRHLTRTGRMVRIRVELPDNPGALARLTAIIAEQGGNIYELRHERFAATSRAKESAVSVDVELKSAPDLEPLIQAMQLEGYIVRKEEI
;
A
#
# COMPACT_ATOMS: atom_id res chain seq x y z
N MET A 1 10.52 41.42 -13.42
CA MET A 1 11.83 40.74 -13.35
C MET A 1 11.55 39.26 -13.21
N ILE A 2 11.92 38.48 -14.22
CA ILE A 2 11.73 37.03 -14.23
C ILE A 2 12.77 36.47 -13.26
N GLN A 3 12.32 35.96 -12.10
CA GLN A 3 13.17 35.20 -11.21
C GLN A 3 13.67 33.98 -11.99
N GLN A 4 14.98 33.87 -12.19
CA GLN A 4 15.62 32.64 -12.62
C GLN A 4 15.31 31.57 -11.57
N GLN A 5 14.43 30.62 -11.89
CA GLN A 5 14.30 29.39 -11.12
C GLN A 5 15.67 28.70 -11.14
N VAL A 6 16.35 28.67 -10.00
CA VAL A 6 17.48 27.78 -9.78
C VAL A 6 16.96 26.38 -10.04
N LYS A 7 17.43 25.76 -11.11
CA LYS A 7 17.06 24.38 -11.46
C LYS A 7 17.61 23.51 -10.32
N GLN A 8 16.72 23.05 -9.44
CA GLN A 8 17.12 22.26 -8.29
C GLN A 8 17.65 20.92 -8.82
N GLU A 9 18.93 20.63 -8.57
CA GLU A 9 19.52 19.33 -8.91
C GLU A 9 19.02 18.28 -7.91
N PHE A 10 18.76 17.07 -8.38
CA PHE A 10 18.40 15.96 -7.50
C PHE A 10 19.63 15.49 -6.68
N PRO A 11 19.45 14.87 -5.50
CA PRO A 11 20.56 14.55 -4.61
C PRO A 11 21.54 13.53 -5.19
N THR A 12 22.76 13.53 -4.67
CA THR A 12 23.85 12.61 -4.99
C THR A 12 23.91 11.43 -4.01
N LEU A 13 24.82 10.46 -4.26
CA LEU A 13 25.08 9.39 -3.30
C LEU A 13 25.67 9.94 -1.98
N GLU A 14 26.52 10.97 -2.05
CA GLU A 14 27.10 11.64 -0.90
C GLU A 14 26.02 12.29 -0.01
N ASP A 15 25.00 12.90 -0.61
CA ASP A 15 23.86 13.47 0.13
C ASP A 15 23.06 12.38 0.86
N ILE A 16 22.94 11.20 0.26
CA ILE A 16 22.26 10.04 0.88
C ILE A 16 23.11 9.49 2.04
N HIS A 17 24.44 9.43 1.91
CA HIS A 17 25.31 9.07 3.03
C HIS A 17 25.22 10.09 4.17
N ALA A 18 25.23 11.38 3.87
CA ALA A 18 25.05 12.44 4.86
C ALA A 18 23.66 12.36 5.53
N ALA A 19 22.62 11.95 4.80
CA ALA A 19 21.31 11.67 5.37
C ALA A 19 21.35 10.45 6.31
N ALA A 20 22.05 9.37 5.94
CA ALA A 20 22.20 8.20 6.80
C ALA A 20 22.90 8.54 8.13
N GLU A 21 23.96 9.34 8.08
CA GLU A 21 24.65 9.82 9.29
C GLU A 21 23.74 10.67 10.17
N ARG A 22 22.95 11.58 9.59
CA ARG A 22 21.98 12.40 10.34
C ARG A 22 20.87 11.58 11.00
N LEU A 23 20.46 10.49 10.37
CA LEU A 23 19.35 9.64 10.83
C LEU A 23 19.78 8.54 11.80
N ASP A 24 21.09 8.27 11.94
CA ASP A 24 21.60 7.19 12.76
C ASP A 24 21.15 7.31 14.22
N GLY A 25 20.63 6.21 14.77
CA GLY A 25 20.04 6.17 16.11
C GLY A 25 18.73 6.95 16.32
N LEU A 26 18.22 7.67 15.31
CA LEU A 26 17.00 8.47 15.41
C LEU A 26 15.77 7.84 14.73
N VAL A 27 16.00 6.90 13.81
CA VAL A 27 14.97 6.05 13.19
C VAL A 27 15.30 4.59 13.43
N VAL A 28 14.30 3.71 13.42
CA VAL A 28 14.53 2.27 13.51
C VAL A 28 15.29 1.82 12.26
N LYS A 29 16.43 1.14 12.45
CA LYS A 29 17.08 0.36 11.40
C LYS A 29 16.24 -0.90 11.16
N THR A 30 15.26 -0.79 10.26
CA THR A 30 14.22 -1.80 10.10
C THR A 30 14.80 -3.14 9.62
N PRO A 31 14.18 -4.28 9.99
CA PRO A 31 14.63 -5.59 9.53
C PRO A 31 14.67 -5.68 7.99
N PHE A 32 15.68 -6.37 7.48
CA PHE A 32 15.76 -6.82 6.08
C PHE A 32 16.01 -8.32 6.09
N VAL A 33 14.96 -9.10 5.79
CA VAL A 33 14.93 -10.54 6.10
C VAL A 33 14.56 -11.35 4.87
N PHE A 34 15.23 -12.49 4.70
CA PHE A 34 14.89 -13.47 3.68
C PHE A 34 13.56 -14.16 4.00
N SER A 35 12.62 -14.15 3.05
CA SER A 35 11.35 -14.85 3.16
C SER A 35 11.41 -16.20 2.46
N GLU A 36 11.59 -17.28 3.21
CA GLU A 36 11.73 -18.62 2.64
C GLU A 36 10.47 -19.08 1.89
N THR A 37 9.29 -18.90 2.49
CA THR A 37 8.03 -19.39 1.92
C THR A 37 7.62 -18.60 0.69
N ILE A 38 7.74 -17.26 0.71
CA ILE A 38 7.43 -16.45 -0.48
C ILE A 38 8.42 -16.76 -1.59
N SER A 39 9.71 -16.92 -1.26
CA SER A 39 10.74 -17.26 -2.25
C SER A 39 10.44 -18.56 -2.97
N LYS A 40 10.09 -19.62 -2.23
CA LYS A 40 9.70 -20.92 -2.81
C LYS A 40 8.43 -20.80 -3.66
N THR A 41 7.47 -20.00 -3.23
CA THR A 41 6.17 -19.85 -3.91
C THR A 41 6.31 -19.07 -5.22
N LEU A 42 7.15 -18.04 -5.26
CA LEU A 42 7.31 -17.14 -6.42
C LEU A 42 8.54 -17.47 -7.28
N GLY A 43 9.39 -18.42 -6.86
CA GLY A 43 10.53 -18.93 -7.65
C GLY A 43 11.72 -17.97 -7.74
N ALA A 44 11.86 -17.06 -6.77
CA ALA A 44 12.91 -16.06 -6.71
C ALA A 44 13.37 -15.84 -5.26
N GLU A 45 14.60 -15.41 -5.01
CA GLU A 45 15.13 -15.25 -3.65
C GLU A 45 14.69 -13.90 -3.06
N MET A 46 13.62 -13.90 -2.28
CA MET A 46 12.94 -12.72 -1.75
C MET A 46 13.52 -12.25 -0.42
N TRP A 47 13.95 -10.99 -0.39
CA TRP A 47 14.35 -10.28 0.80
C TRP A 47 13.42 -9.09 1.03
N LEU A 48 12.82 -9.01 2.22
CA LEU A 48 11.78 -8.03 2.53
C LEU A 48 12.32 -6.97 3.48
N LYS A 49 12.18 -5.70 3.09
CA LYS A 49 12.58 -4.53 3.88
C LYS A 49 11.37 -3.94 4.60
N PHE A 50 11.31 -4.14 5.91
CA PHE A 50 10.13 -3.91 6.75
C PHE A 50 9.98 -2.44 7.21
N GLU A 51 9.88 -1.51 6.27
CA GLU A 51 9.64 -0.09 6.59
C GLU A 51 8.27 0.17 7.25
N ASN A 52 7.34 -0.77 7.13
CA ASN A 52 6.09 -0.81 7.87
C ASN A 52 6.27 -1.00 9.39
N LEU A 53 7.47 -1.36 9.86
CA LEU A 53 7.81 -1.49 11.29
C LEU A 53 8.52 -0.26 11.88
N GLN A 54 8.62 0.83 11.12
CA GLN A 54 9.01 2.11 11.67
C GLN A 54 7.94 2.61 12.68
N PHE A 55 8.26 3.56 13.57
CA PHE A 55 7.35 3.99 14.65
C PHE A 55 5.98 4.48 14.15
N THR A 56 5.95 5.31 13.11
CA THR A 56 4.76 5.80 12.39
C THR A 56 4.26 4.80 11.34
N ALA A 57 4.76 3.57 11.37
CA ALA A 57 4.42 2.45 10.48
C ALA A 57 4.66 2.71 8.99
N SER A 58 5.65 3.54 8.62
CA SER A 58 6.05 3.72 7.23
C SER A 58 7.46 4.33 7.07
N PHE A 59 7.99 4.23 5.85
CA PHE A 59 9.28 4.81 5.48
C PHE A 59 9.36 6.35 5.59
N LYS A 60 8.22 7.05 5.66
CA LYS A 60 8.15 8.51 5.55
C LYS A 60 8.94 9.25 6.63
N GLU A 61 9.21 8.60 7.76
CA GLU A 61 10.08 9.11 8.82
C GLU A 61 11.44 9.54 8.31
N ARG A 62 12.05 8.75 7.42
CA ARG A 62 13.44 8.97 7.01
C ARG A 62 13.60 10.31 6.33
N GLY A 63 12.88 10.57 5.24
CA GLY A 63 12.92 11.87 4.59
C GLY A 63 12.35 13.00 5.44
N ALA A 64 11.26 12.77 6.18
CA ALA A 64 10.66 13.82 7.01
C ALA A 64 11.64 14.32 8.09
N LEU A 65 12.24 13.40 8.84
CA LEU A 65 13.25 13.72 9.83
C LEU A 65 14.50 14.31 9.18
N ASN A 66 14.96 13.76 8.05
CA ASN A 66 16.13 14.27 7.35
C ASN A 66 15.97 15.73 6.95
N LYS A 67 14.81 16.08 6.37
CA LYS A 67 14.46 17.47 6.02
C LYS A 67 14.35 18.36 7.24
N LEU A 68 13.73 17.89 8.33
CA LEU A 68 13.60 18.67 9.57
C LEU A 68 14.95 18.98 10.21
N LEU A 69 15.88 18.03 10.17
CA LEU A 69 17.24 18.19 10.70
C LEU A 69 18.11 19.08 9.80
N SER A 70 17.80 19.18 8.51
CA SER A 70 18.53 20.05 7.56
C SER A 70 18.07 21.50 7.58
N LEU A 71 16.98 21.83 8.28
CA LEU A 71 16.47 23.20 8.36
C LEU A 71 17.49 24.13 9.05
N CYS A 72 17.63 25.34 8.54
CA CYS A 72 18.36 26.38 9.26
C CYS A 72 17.56 26.88 10.47
N GLU A 73 18.22 27.59 11.39
CA GLU A 73 17.58 28.10 12.61
C GLU A 73 16.41 29.04 12.32
N GLN A 74 16.49 29.84 11.25
CA GLN A 74 15.38 30.71 10.85
C GLN A 74 14.15 29.89 10.43
N GLU A 75 14.32 28.84 9.63
CA GLU A 75 13.22 27.97 9.22
C GLU A 75 12.60 27.21 10.40
N LYS A 76 13.44 26.73 11.33
CA LYS A 76 12.96 26.08 12.56
C LYS A 76 12.12 27.01 13.42
N GLN A 77 12.53 28.28 13.56
CA GLN A 77 11.81 29.29 14.34
C GLN A 77 10.45 29.64 13.75
N HIS A 78 10.35 29.77 12.41
CA HIS A 78 9.06 30.02 11.76
C HIS A 78 8.17 28.77 11.78
N GLY A 79 8.77 27.58 11.73
CA GLY A 79 8.05 26.31 11.71
C GLY A 79 7.74 25.82 10.30
N VAL A 80 7.09 24.67 10.24
CA VAL A 80 6.89 23.92 9.00
C VAL A 80 5.43 23.69 8.69
N ILE A 81 5.14 23.47 7.41
CA ILE A 81 3.80 23.09 6.93
C ILE A 81 3.85 21.99 5.88
N ALA A 82 2.86 21.10 5.90
CA ALA A 82 2.68 20.07 4.86
C ALA A 82 1.20 19.83 4.58
N ALA A 83 0.88 19.44 3.34
CA ALA A 83 -0.45 18.94 2.98
C ALA A 83 -0.39 17.41 2.85
N SER A 84 -1.08 16.69 3.74
CA SER A 84 -1.23 15.24 3.66
C SER A 84 -2.26 14.77 4.69
N ALA A 85 -3.03 13.74 4.34
CA ALA A 85 -3.92 13.04 5.27
C ALA A 85 -3.40 11.63 5.62
N GLY A 86 -2.13 11.31 5.34
CA GLY A 86 -1.59 9.95 5.42
C GLY A 86 -0.22 9.86 6.08
N ASN A 87 0.61 8.92 5.60
CA ASN A 87 1.92 8.60 6.18
C ASN A 87 2.87 9.80 6.27
N HIS A 88 2.84 10.72 5.30
CA HIS A 88 3.67 11.93 5.34
C HIS A 88 3.28 12.87 6.48
N ALA A 89 1.98 13.08 6.71
CA ALA A 89 1.52 13.90 7.82
C ALA A 89 1.96 13.35 9.18
N GLN A 90 1.88 12.03 9.36
CA GLN A 90 2.34 11.37 10.58
C GLN A 90 3.85 11.52 10.77
N GLY A 91 4.65 11.27 9.73
CA GLY A 91 6.10 11.42 9.78
C GLY A 91 6.53 12.85 10.11
N VAL A 92 5.96 13.86 9.43
CA VAL A 92 6.27 15.27 9.71
C VAL A 92 5.85 15.66 11.13
N ALA A 93 4.62 15.36 11.53
CA ALA A 93 4.12 15.76 12.86
C ALA A 93 4.92 15.10 13.99
N TYR A 94 5.17 13.79 13.90
CA TYR A 94 5.93 13.03 14.90
C TYR A 94 7.36 13.57 15.06
N HIS A 95 8.07 13.78 13.96
CA HIS A 95 9.45 14.25 14.04
C HIS A 95 9.57 15.73 14.36
N ALA A 96 8.62 16.56 13.94
CA ALA A 96 8.61 17.98 14.30
C ALA A 96 8.49 18.14 15.83
N GLN A 97 7.66 17.32 16.49
CA GLN A 97 7.60 17.26 17.94
C GLN A 97 8.94 16.89 18.56
N ARG A 98 9.62 15.86 18.01
CA ARG A 98 10.91 15.37 18.52
C ARG A 98 12.06 16.34 18.32
N THR A 99 12.02 17.16 17.27
CA THR A 99 13.06 18.16 16.96
C THR A 99 12.72 19.56 17.50
N GLY A 100 11.57 19.73 18.16
CA GLY A 100 11.14 21.02 18.71
C GLY A 100 10.69 22.03 17.65
N VAL A 101 10.38 21.58 16.43
CA VAL A 101 9.89 22.42 15.34
C VAL A 101 8.37 22.44 15.36
N THR A 102 7.75 23.61 15.27
CA THR A 102 6.29 23.72 15.18
C THR A 102 5.82 23.21 13.82
N ALA A 103 4.88 22.27 13.78
CA ALA A 103 4.33 21.74 12.54
C ALA A 103 2.85 22.11 12.34
N THR A 104 2.51 22.50 11.12
CA THR A 104 1.14 22.65 10.63
C THR A 104 0.85 21.61 9.56
N ILE A 105 -0.25 20.87 9.69
CA ILE A 105 -0.69 19.90 8.70
C ILE A 105 -2.05 20.31 8.13
N VAL A 106 -2.11 20.49 6.81
CA VAL A 106 -3.35 20.79 6.10
C VAL A 106 -3.93 19.50 5.54
N MET A 107 -5.21 19.26 5.80
CA MET A 107 -5.94 18.07 5.36
C MET A 107 -7.31 18.44 4.78
N PRO A 108 -7.87 17.65 3.86
CA PRO A 108 -9.25 17.82 3.42
C PRO A 108 -10.24 17.73 4.57
N LYS A 109 -11.38 18.45 4.49
CA LYS A 109 -12.45 18.40 5.51
C LYS A 109 -13.06 17.00 5.68
N SER A 110 -13.01 16.18 4.64
CA SER A 110 -13.51 14.81 4.62
C SER A 110 -12.56 13.79 5.28
N THR A 111 -11.38 14.22 5.74
CA THR A 111 -10.39 13.32 6.35
C THR A 111 -10.96 12.64 7.59
N PRO A 112 -10.91 11.30 7.70
CA PRO A 112 -11.41 10.58 8.87
C PRO A 112 -10.81 11.10 10.18
N ASN A 113 -11.64 11.29 11.20
CA ASN A 113 -11.23 11.86 12.49
C ASN A 113 -10.06 11.12 13.15
N VAL A 114 -9.95 9.79 12.96
CA VAL A 114 -8.83 9.00 13.49
C VAL A 114 -7.48 9.46 12.91
N LYS A 115 -7.41 9.81 11.62
CA LYS A 115 -6.19 10.30 10.97
C LYS A 115 -5.86 11.73 11.46
N VAL A 116 -6.88 12.57 11.64
CA VAL A 116 -6.74 13.92 12.19
C VAL A 116 -6.24 13.89 13.64
N GLN A 117 -6.84 13.05 14.47
CA GLN A 117 -6.52 12.96 15.89
C GLN A 117 -5.09 12.48 16.11
N ARG A 118 -4.65 11.47 15.36
CA ARG A 118 -3.27 10.96 15.47
C ARG A 118 -2.21 12.06 15.21
N VAL A 119 -2.46 12.93 14.24
CA VAL A 119 -1.56 14.07 13.96
C VAL A 119 -1.59 15.13 15.07
N ARG A 120 -2.77 15.38 15.66
CA ARG A 120 -2.90 16.28 16.82
C ARG A 120 -2.23 15.70 18.08
N GLU A 121 -2.24 14.39 18.26
CA GLU A 121 -1.56 13.70 19.37
C GLU A 121 -0.02 13.90 19.31
N TYR A 122 0.54 14.11 18.12
CA TYR A 122 1.93 14.54 17.93
C TYR A 122 2.14 16.06 18.12
N GLY A 123 1.13 16.81 18.54
CA GLY A 123 1.25 18.24 18.83
C GLY A 123 1.23 19.17 17.61
N ALA A 124 0.93 18.65 16.41
CA ALA A 124 0.84 19.48 15.21
C ALA A 124 -0.49 20.26 15.14
N ARG A 125 -0.43 21.50 14.63
CA ARG A 125 -1.62 22.30 14.28
C ARG A 125 -2.26 21.68 13.04
N VAL A 126 -3.53 21.29 13.12
CA VAL A 126 -4.26 20.73 11.97
C VAL A 126 -5.24 21.74 11.39
N ILE A 127 -5.13 22.01 10.09
CA ILE A 127 -6.05 22.85 9.32
C ILE A 127 -6.89 21.94 8.42
N LEU A 128 -8.20 21.93 8.62
CA LEU A 128 -9.14 21.18 7.77
C LEU A 128 -9.71 22.11 6.69
N HIS A 129 -9.22 21.99 5.47
CA HIS A 129 -9.59 22.86 4.36
C HIS A 129 -9.82 22.07 3.07
N GLY A 130 -10.81 22.51 2.30
CA GLY A 130 -11.11 21.95 0.99
C GLY A 130 -11.90 20.63 1.01
N GLN A 131 -12.43 20.26 -0.15
CA GLN A 131 -13.16 19.02 -0.41
C GLN A 131 -12.22 17.86 -0.74
N ASP A 132 -11.07 18.17 -1.36
CA ASP A 132 -10.09 17.20 -1.80
C ASP A 132 -8.66 17.63 -1.48
N PHE A 133 -7.70 16.77 -1.85
CA PHE A 133 -6.28 17.03 -1.62
C PHE A 133 -5.75 18.25 -2.38
N SER A 134 -6.30 18.55 -3.57
CA SER A 134 -5.85 19.69 -4.38
C SER A 134 -6.18 21.01 -3.70
N GLU A 135 -7.39 21.15 -3.17
CA GLU A 135 -7.81 22.32 -2.41
C GLU A 135 -7.03 22.46 -1.10
N ALA A 136 -6.78 21.35 -0.40
CA ALA A 136 -5.95 21.35 0.81
C ALA A 136 -4.48 21.76 0.52
N ALA A 137 -3.92 21.33 -0.62
CA ALA A 137 -2.58 21.72 -1.05
C ALA A 137 -2.50 23.21 -1.41
N ALA A 138 -3.51 23.75 -2.10
CA ALA A 138 -3.59 25.17 -2.40
C ALA A 138 -3.65 26.02 -1.10
N GLU A 139 -4.44 25.58 -0.11
CA GLU A 139 -4.49 26.23 1.19
C GLU A 139 -3.15 26.17 1.93
N MET A 140 -2.45 25.02 1.88
CA MET A 140 -1.11 24.89 2.45
C MET A 140 -0.14 25.91 1.85
N HIS A 141 -0.16 26.14 0.54
CA HIS A 141 0.67 27.19 -0.08
C HIS A 141 0.29 28.60 0.39
N ARG A 142 -1.01 28.90 0.52
CA ARG A 142 -1.48 30.20 1.02
C ARG A 142 -1.01 30.45 2.46
N VAL A 143 -1.23 29.49 3.35
CA VAL A 143 -0.83 29.60 4.77
C VAL A 143 0.69 29.63 4.90
N ALA A 144 1.43 28.86 4.09
CA ALA A 144 2.89 28.90 4.07
C ALA A 144 3.42 30.31 3.76
N GLN A 145 2.83 30.99 2.77
CA GLN A 145 3.22 32.36 2.42
C GLN A 145 2.83 33.37 3.50
N GLU A 146 1.60 33.30 4.02
CA GLU A 146 1.10 34.25 5.01
C GLU A 146 1.85 34.18 6.35
N GLU A 147 2.19 32.98 6.79
CA GLU A 147 2.85 32.73 8.08
C GLU A 147 4.36 32.48 7.95
N SER A 148 4.91 32.58 6.73
CA SER A 148 6.34 32.32 6.43
C SER A 148 6.82 30.93 6.88
N LEU A 149 5.97 29.90 6.73
CA LEU A 149 6.28 28.52 7.11
C LEU A 149 7.04 27.80 5.99
N THR A 150 8.00 26.94 6.37
CA THR A 150 8.73 26.11 5.41
C THR A 150 7.89 24.92 4.99
N ILE A 151 7.69 24.73 3.68
CA ILE A 151 6.95 23.60 3.13
C ILE A 151 7.80 22.33 3.20
N ILE A 152 7.24 21.26 3.78
CA ILE A 152 7.85 19.93 3.79
C ILE A 152 7.12 19.07 2.75
N HIS A 153 7.69 19.03 1.54
CA HIS A 153 7.09 18.34 0.42
C HIS A 153 7.10 16.80 0.65
N PRO A 154 6.04 16.05 0.26
CA PRO A 154 5.98 14.62 0.52
C PRO A 154 6.96 13.76 -0.29
N PHE A 155 7.52 14.24 -1.38
CA PHE A 155 8.38 13.42 -2.24
C PHE A 155 9.36 14.22 -3.11
N ASP A 156 8.91 15.31 -3.72
CA ASP A 156 9.68 16.18 -4.63
C ASP A 156 10.53 17.23 -3.89
N ASP A 157 11.44 16.78 -3.03
CA ASP A 157 12.42 17.62 -2.35
C ASP A 157 13.72 16.82 -2.16
N ALA A 158 14.87 17.45 -2.38
CA ALA A 158 16.16 16.77 -2.39
C ALA A 158 16.50 16.09 -1.05
N GLU A 159 16.19 16.72 0.09
CA GLU A 159 16.44 16.16 1.42
C GLU A 159 15.45 15.04 1.75
N ILE A 160 14.21 15.16 1.27
CA ILE A 160 13.23 14.09 1.38
C ILE A 160 13.73 12.86 0.63
N ILE A 161 14.16 13.04 -0.63
CA ILE A 161 14.70 11.97 -1.49
C ILE A 161 15.95 11.35 -0.86
N ALA A 162 16.90 12.18 -0.39
CA ALA A 162 18.13 11.71 0.24
C ALA A 162 17.85 10.84 1.47
N GLY A 163 16.94 11.28 2.33
CA GLY A 163 16.51 10.50 3.49
C GLY A 163 15.90 9.15 3.10
N GLN A 164 15.08 9.08 2.03
CA GLN A 164 14.52 7.79 1.59
C GLN A 164 15.59 6.86 1.02
N GLY A 165 16.64 7.41 0.39
CA GLY A 165 17.74 6.64 -0.19
C GLY A 165 18.53 5.81 0.83
N THR A 166 18.49 6.21 2.11
CA THR A 166 19.13 5.46 3.21
C THR A 166 18.64 4.01 3.32
N ILE A 167 17.42 3.72 2.84
CA ILE A 167 16.87 2.36 2.78
C ILE A 167 17.73 1.46 1.90
N ALA A 168 18.17 1.96 0.74
CA ALA A 168 19.00 1.19 -0.19
C ALA A 168 20.40 0.94 0.39
N LEU A 169 20.97 1.92 1.10
CA LEU A 169 22.23 1.72 1.82
C LEU A 169 22.13 0.57 2.83
N GLU A 170 21.05 0.53 3.60
CA GLU A 170 20.81 -0.55 4.57
C GLU A 170 20.63 -1.92 3.88
N MET A 171 19.86 -1.98 2.80
CA MET A 171 19.61 -3.21 2.05
C MET A 171 20.89 -3.76 1.42
N LEU A 172 21.67 -2.91 0.76
CA LEU A 172 22.90 -3.30 0.06
C LEU A 172 24.07 -3.57 0.98
N ALA A 173 24.09 -2.95 2.17
CA ALA A 173 25.05 -3.32 3.21
C ALA A 173 24.75 -4.72 3.79
N ALA A 174 23.48 -5.10 3.88
CA ALA A 174 23.06 -6.39 4.41
C ALA A 174 23.16 -7.52 3.37
N VAL A 175 22.82 -7.24 2.11
CA VAL A 175 22.85 -8.20 1.00
C VAL A 175 23.44 -7.51 -0.25
N PRO A 176 24.78 -7.46 -0.38
CA PRO A 176 25.45 -6.78 -1.50
C PRO A 176 25.15 -7.39 -2.87
N GLU A 177 24.74 -8.65 -2.91
CA GLU A 177 24.49 -9.43 -4.12
C GLU A 177 23.05 -9.35 -4.64
N LEU A 178 22.26 -8.36 -4.22
CA LEU A 178 20.92 -8.12 -4.77
C LEU A 178 21.01 -7.82 -6.28
N ASP A 179 20.16 -8.50 -7.07
CA ASP A 179 20.05 -8.27 -8.51
C ASP A 179 19.01 -7.18 -8.81
N ILE A 180 17.92 -7.16 -8.05
CA ILE A 180 16.74 -6.35 -8.33
C ILE A 180 16.21 -5.72 -7.04
N LEU A 181 15.85 -4.43 -7.09
CA LEU A 181 15.11 -3.72 -6.05
C LEU A 181 13.71 -3.36 -6.56
N VAL A 182 12.67 -3.74 -5.83
CA VAL A 182 11.27 -3.47 -6.16
C VAL A 182 10.70 -2.44 -5.20
N VAL A 183 10.25 -1.30 -5.76
CA VAL A 183 9.91 -0.11 -4.98
C VAL A 183 8.56 0.49 -5.41
N PRO A 184 7.61 0.73 -4.48
CA PRO A 184 6.37 1.42 -4.80
C PRO A 184 6.59 2.86 -5.26
N ILE A 185 5.83 3.30 -6.28
CA ILE A 185 5.86 4.66 -6.82
C ILE A 185 4.52 5.37 -6.63
N GLY A 186 4.49 6.30 -5.67
CA GLY A 186 3.48 7.36 -5.63
C GLY A 186 3.98 8.58 -6.40
N GLY A 187 4.42 9.60 -5.66
CA GLY A 187 5.04 10.78 -6.23
C GLY A 187 6.51 10.61 -6.60
N GLY A 188 7.12 9.44 -6.34
CA GLY A 188 8.48 9.11 -6.80
C GLY A 188 9.63 9.30 -5.79
N GLY A 189 9.39 9.90 -4.62
CA GLY A 189 10.48 10.23 -3.68
C GLY A 189 11.22 9.02 -3.11
N LEU A 190 10.49 7.94 -2.79
CA LEU A 190 11.07 6.68 -2.29
C LEU A 190 11.97 6.02 -3.34
N ILE A 191 11.42 5.77 -4.53
CA ILE A 191 12.17 5.12 -5.60
C ILE A 191 13.34 5.98 -6.07
N SER A 192 13.21 7.31 -6.08
CA SER A 192 14.30 8.20 -6.48
C SER A 192 15.52 8.02 -5.59
N GLY A 193 15.33 8.07 -4.26
CA GLY A 193 16.42 7.92 -3.30
C GLY A 193 17.05 6.52 -3.39
N ILE A 194 16.22 5.49 -3.49
CA ILE A 194 16.70 4.10 -3.62
C ILE A 194 17.46 3.90 -4.94
N ALA A 195 16.97 4.46 -6.04
CA ALA A 195 17.56 4.29 -7.35
C ALA A 195 18.93 4.97 -7.44
N ILE A 196 19.05 6.21 -6.95
CA ILE A 196 20.33 6.94 -6.89
C ILE A 196 21.36 6.13 -6.10
N ALA A 197 21.01 5.71 -4.89
CA ALA A 197 21.92 4.95 -4.04
C ALA A 197 22.33 3.61 -4.67
N ALA A 198 21.35 2.82 -5.13
CA ALA A 198 21.62 1.50 -5.70
C ALA A 198 22.46 1.56 -6.97
N LYS A 199 22.11 2.45 -7.91
CA LYS A 199 22.83 2.57 -9.18
C LYS A 199 24.23 3.16 -9.01
N SER A 200 24.43 4.04 -8.03
CA SER A 200 25.74 4.60 -7.72
C SER A 200 26.68 3.58 -7.07
N ILE A 201 26.14 2.71 -6.20
CA ILE A 201 26.91 1.64 -5.55
C ILE A 201 27.21 0.50 -6.53
N ASN A 202 26.19 0.04 -7.25
CA ASN A 202 26.31 -1.03 -8.23
C ASN A 202 25.35 -0.78 -9.40
N PRO A 203 25.85 -0.28 -10.55
CA PRO A 203 25.01 0.08 -11.69
C PRO A 203 24.32 -1.11 -12.35
N LYS A 204 24.71 -2.35 -12.02
CA LYS A 204 24.09 -3.57 -12.55
C LYS A 204 22.77 -3.92 -11.87
N ILE A 205 22.51 -3.40 -10.66
CA ILE A 205 21.25 -3.63 -9.96
C ILE A 205 20.12 -3.03 -10.78
N LYS A 206 19.04 -3.79 -10.99
CA LYS A 206 17.82 -3.27 -11.60
C LYS A 206 16.91 -2.66 -10.55
N VAL A 207 16.36 -1.48 -10.81
CA VAL A 207 15.39 -0.82 -9.95
C VAL A 207 14.06 -0.80 -10.67
N ILE A 208 13.09 -1.55 -10.13
CA ILE A 208 11.77 -1.72 -10.71
C ILE A 208 10.74 -0.99 -9.84
N GLY A 209 10.06 -0.05 -10.47
CA GLY A 209 8.94 0.67 -9.89
C GLY A 209 7.65 -0.13 -9.90
N VAL A 210 6.75 0.15 -8.94
CA VAL A 210 5.40 -0.40 -8.96
C VAL A 210 4.34 0.66 -8.77
N GLN A 211 3.31 0.66 -9.62
CA GLN A 211 2.12 1.52 -9.50
C GLN A 211 0.82 0.73 -9.56
N SER A 212 -0.24 1.25 -8.95
CA SER A 212 -1.60 0.75 -9.19
C SER A 212 -2.07 1.18 -10.58
N VAL A 213 -2.85 0.33 -11.25
CA VAL A 213 -3.56 0.62 -12.50
C VAL A 213 -4.51 1.81 -12.38
N VAL A 214 -4.96 2.14 -11.17
CA VAL A 214 -5.83 3.29 -10.87
C VAL A 214 -5.02 4.60 -10.86
N TYR A 215 -3.73 4.55 -10.50
CA TYR A 215 -2.83 5.71 -10.46
C TYR A 215 -1.46 5.45 -11.14
N PRO A 216 -1.40 5.14 -12.45
CA PRO A 216 -0.17 4.78 -13.17
C PRO A 216 0.57 6.04 -13.67
N SER A 217 0.69 7.06 -12.82
CA SER A 217 1.08 8.41 -13.21
C SER A 217 2.51 8.54 -13.72
N MET A 218 3.46 7.81 -13.13
CA MET A 218 4.86 7.78 -13.57
C MET A 218 5.04 6.90 -14.80
N ALA A 219 4.38 5.73 -14.83
CA ALA A 219 4.39 4.83 -16.00
C ALA A 219 3.85 5.51 -17.25
N LYS A 220 2.84 6.37 -17.12
CA LYS A 220 2.32 7.19 -18.21
C LYS A 220 3.37 8.15 -18.79
N LEU A 221 4.17 8.77 -17.92
CA LEU A 221 5.18 9.74 -18.34
C LEU A 221 6.41 9.07 -18.96
N LEU A 222 6.83 7.92 -18.43
CA LEU A 222 8.12 7.31 -18.77
C LEU A 222 8.02 6.08 -19.69
N CYS A 223 6.94 5.32 -19.60
CA CYS A 223 6.83 4.00 -20.25
C CYS A 223 5.82 3.99 -21.41
N ASN A 224 5.33 5.15 -21.87
CA ASN A 224 4.27 5.26 -22.88
C ASN A 224 3.04 4.38 -22.54
N TYR A 225 2.66 4.33 -21.25
CA TYR A 225 1.52 3.54 -20.79
C TYR A 225 0.20 4.20 -21.22
N GLN A 226 -0.46 3.62 -22.23
CA GLN A 226 -1.61 4.23 -22.91
C GLN A 226 -2.99 3.85 -22.35
N ILE A 227 -3.04 2.98 -21.33
CA ILE A 227 -4.32 2.52 -20.78
C ILE A 227 -5.06 3.69 -20.11
N ALA A 228 -6.34 3.81 -20.45
CA ALA A 228 -7.24 4.81 -19.89
C ALA A 228 -7.31 4.64 -18.37
N VAL A 229 -7.14 5.74 -17.64
CA VAL A 229 -7.17 5.71 -16.18
C VAL A 229 -8.61 5.87 -15.72
N SER A 230 -9.10 4.87 -14.99
CA SER A 230 -10.26 5.04 -14.13
C SER A 230 -9.77 5.63 -12.82
N LEU A 231 -9.78 6.96 -12.67
CA LEU A 231 -9.47 7.59 -11.39
C LEU A 231 -10.57 7.23 -10.40
N GLY A 232 -10.30 6.24 -9.55
CA GLY A 232 -11.24 5.67 -8.60
C GLY A 232 -10.60 5.44 -7.22
N SER A 233 -11.32 4.72 -6.36
CA SER A 233 -10.76 4.31 -5.07
C SER A 233 -9.72 3.22 -5.27
N THR A 234 -8.63 3.27 -4.50
CA THR A 234 -7.57 2.25 -4.49
C THR A 234 -7.26 1.84 -3.06
N VAL A 235 -6.94 0.56 -2.85
CA VAL A 235 -6.41 0.06 -1.58
C VAL A 235 -4.99 0.59 -1.30
N ALA A 236 -4.29 1.05 -2.34
CA ALA A 236 -2.94 1.58 -2.27
C ALA A 236 -2.90 3.12 -2.15
N GLU A 237 -3.60 3.67 -1.14
CA GLU A 237 -3.71 5.13 -0.91
C GLU A 237 -2.36 5.86 -0.91
N GLY A 238 -1.31 5.23 -0.37
CA GLY A 238 0.03 5.81 -0.27
C GLY A 238 0.73 6.09 -1.61
N ILE A 239 0.24 5.48 -2.70
CA ILE A 239 0.73 5.70 -4.07
C ILE A 239 -0.33 6.29 -5.01
N ALA A 240 -1.46 6.75 -4.46
CA ALA A 240 -2.56 7.36 -5.21
C ALA A 240 -2.24 8.80 -5.66
N VAL A 241 -1.16 8.98 -6.43
CA VAL A 241 -0.64 10.29 -6.83
C VAL A 241 -0.94 10.55 -8.30
N LYS A 242 -1.68 11.63 -8.60
CA LYS A 242 -2.09 12.01 -9.96
C LYS A 242 -0.92 12.51 -10.81
N THR A 243 -0.05 13.32 -10.22
CA THR A 243 1.09 13.95 -10.90
C THR A 243 2.35 13.66 -10.08
N PRO A 244 3.33 12.93 -10.64
CA PRO A 244 4.62 12.73 -9.98
C PRO A 244 5.37 14.05 -9.84
N GLY A 245 6.40 14.07 -8.99
CA GLY A 245 7.21 15.26 -8.82
C GLY A 245 8.13 15.54 -10.01
N GLU A 246 8.55 16.79 -10.20
CA GLU A 246 9.44 17.16 -11.29
C GLU A 246 10.86 16.60 -11.09
N LEU A 247 11.41 16.72 -9.87
CA LEU A 247 12.73 16.17 -9.53
C LEU A 247 12.70 14.64 -9.60
N THR A 248 11.70 14.05 -8.97
CA THR A 248 11.55 12.59 -8.93
C THR A 248 11.31 11.98 -10.32
N THR A 249 10.65 12.69 -11.24
CA THR A 249 10.52 12.25 -12.64
C THR A 249 11.86 12.30 -13.37
N GLN A 250 12.69 13.32 -13.12
CA GLN A 250 14.05 13.40 -13.69
C GLN A 250 14.90 12.22 -13.22
N VAL A 251 14.91 11.93 -11.92
CA VAL A 251 15.63 10.79 -11.35
C VAL A 251 15.11 9.47 -11.91
N ALA A 252 13.78 9.29 -11.93
CA ALA A 252 13.19 8.06 -12.44
C ALA A 252 13.56 7.80 -13.90
N LYS A 253 13.59 8.84 -14.74
CA LYS A 253 14.02 8.72 -16.14
C LYS A 253 15.47 8.27 -16.29
N GLU A 254 16.33 8.62 -15.34
CA GLU A 254 17.77 8.31 -15.39
C GLU A 254 18.12 6.96 -14.76
N TYR A 255 17.47 6.60 -13.65
CA TYR A 255 17.92 5.50 -12.80
C TYR A 255 16.92 4.33 -12.66
N VAL A 256 15.66 4.50 -13.03
CA VAL A 256 14.64 3.42 -12.91
C VAL A 256 14.57 2.64 -14.21
N ASP A 257 14.74 1.32 -14.13
CA ASP A 257 14.86 0.44 -15.30
C ASP A 257 13.50 0.07 -15.91
N ASP A 258 12.48 -0.13 -15.07
CA ASP A 258 11.13 -0.49 -15.50
C ASP A 258 10.07 -0.10 -14.45
N ILE A 259 8.80 0.00 -14.85
CA ILE A 259 7.67 0.24 -13.97
C ILE A 259 6.56 -0.78 -14.24
N VAL A 260 6.29 -1.65 -13.27
CA VAL A 260 5.19 -2.60 -13.31
C VAL A 260 3.91 -1.95 -12.80
N VAL A 261 2.83 -2.09 -13.55
CA VAL A 261 1.49 -1.63 -13.15
C VAL A 261 0.65 -2.83 -12.74
N VAL A 262 0.08 -2.80 -11.53
CA VAL A 262 -0.68 -3.92 -10.93
C VAL A 262 -2.14 -3.55 -10.71
N THR A 263 -3.03 -4.55 -10.73
CA THR A 263 -4.45 -4.36 -10.45
C THR A 263 -4.72 -4.35 -8.94
N GLU A 264 -5.88 -3.82 -8.55
CA GLU A 264 -6.28 -3.78 -7.13
C GLU A 264 -6.38 -5.20 -6.54
N ASP A 265 -6.93 -6.17 -7.28
CA ASP A 265 -7.02 -7.57 -6.82
C ASP A 265 -5.64 -8.17 -6.51
N MET A 266 -4.63 -7.87 -7.32
CA MET A 266 -3.25 -8.32 -7.08
C MET A 266 -2.66 -7.68 -5.81
N ILE A 267 -2.97 -6.41 -5.55
CA ILE A 267 -2.53 -5.72 -4.33
C ILE A 267 -3.22 -6.33 -3.11
N GLU A 268 -4.52 -6.61 -3.19
CA GLU A 268 -5.27 -7.28 -2.12
C GLU A 268 -4.72 -8.69 -1.82
N GLU A 269 -4.38 -9.45 -2.87
CA GLU A 269 -3.77 -10.77 -2.72
C GLU A 269 -2.39 -10.69 -2.05
N ALA A 270 -1.57 -9.70 -2.44
CA ALA A 270 -0.27 -9.45 -1.82
C ALA A 270 -0.39 -9.08 -0.33
N ILE A 271 -1.37 -8.25 0.05
CA ILE A 271 -1.66 -7.94 1.46
C ILE A 271 -1.97 -9.22 2.23
N ALA A 272 -2.89 -10.05 1.70
CA ALA A 272 -3.29 -11.28 2.35
C ALA A 272 -2.12 -12.28 2.48
N LEU A 273 -1.27 -12.36 1.47
CA LEU A 273 -0.08 -13.22 1.46
C LEU A 273 0.93 -12.78 2.52
N LEU A 274 1.25 -11.49 2.60
CA LEU A 274 2.14 -10.94 3.64
C LEU A 274 1.59 -11.19 5.04
N LEU A 275 0.28 -11.02 5.25
CA LEU A 275 -0.34 -11.28 6.55
C LEU A 275 -0.30 -12.78 6.90
N ASN A 276 -0.61 -13.66 5.95
CA ASN A 276 -0.72 -15.09 6.19
C ASN A 276 0.64 -15.79 6.28
N ILE A 277 1.67 -15.30 5.59
CA ILE A 277 2.99 -15.93 5.55
C ILE A 277 3.95 -15.22 6.49
N GLU A 278 4.19 -13.93 6.27
CA GLU A 278 5.18 -13.13 7.02
C GLU A 278 4.63 -12.60 8.36
N LYS A 279 3.34 -12.80 8.63
CA LYS A 279 2.66 -12.36 9.86
C LYS A 279 2.81 -10.86 10.11
N THR A 280 2.87 -10.09 9.04
CA THR A 280 3.01 -8.63 9.09
C THR A 280 1.79 -7.94 8.51
N VAL A 281 1.38 -6.85 9.15
CA VAL A 281 0.35 -5.96 8.58
C VAL A 281 1.04 -5.01 7.59
N CYS A 282 0.55 -5.02 6.35
CA CYS A 282 1.04 -4.16 5.29
C CYS A 282 -0.13 -3.42 4.63
N GLU A 283 0.04 -2.13 4.37
CA GLU A 283 -0.94 -1.36 3.61
C GLU A 283 -0.81 -1.64 2.11
N GLY A 284 -1.81 -1.25 1.30
CA GLY A 284 -1.81 -1.55 -0.14
C GLY A 284 -0.55 -1.05 -0.87
N ALA A 285 -0.09 0.16 -0.56
CA ALA A 285 1.15 0.69 -1.14
C ALA A 285 2.36 -0.19 -0.80
N GLY A 286 2.48 -0.61 0.46
CA GLY A 286 3.60 -1.45 0.91
C GLY A 286 3.57 -2.87 0.35
N ALA A 287 2.39 -3.38 -0.01
CA ALA A 287 2.24 -4.71 -0.59
C ALA A 287 2.48 -4.75 -2.11
N THR A 288 2.51 -3.60 -2.79
CA THR A 288 2.59 -3.55 -4.26
C THR A 288 3.83 -4.24 -4.84
N GLY A 289 4.96 -4.25 -4.13
CA GLY A 289 6.15 -4.97 -4.56
C GLY A 289 5.92 -6.47 -4.75
N ILE A 290 5.21 -7.10 -3.81
CA ILE A 290 4.82 -8.51 -3.92
C ILE A 290 3.80 -8.70 -5.06
N ALA A 291 2.85 -7.79 -5.20
CA ALA A 291 1.87 -7.83 -6.29
C ALA A 291 2.54 -7.78 -7.67
N ALA A 292 3.60 -6.98 -7.84
CA ALA A 292 4.36 -6.91 -9.09
C ALA A 292 5.09 -8.20 -9.42
N ILE A 293 5.65 -8.87 -8.39
CA ILE A 293 6.34 -10.14 -8.57
C ILE A 293 5.36 -11.24 -8.99
N MET A 294 4.18 -11.27 -8.37
CA MET A 294 3.11 -12.19 -8.75
C MET A 294 2.59 -11.94 -10.17
N SER A 295 2.52 -10.67 -10.60
CA SER A 295 2.00 -10.32 -11.93
C SER A 295 3.01 -10.54 -13.06
N ARG A 296 4.31 -10.45 -12.77
CA ARG A 296 5.40 -10.55 -13.75
C ARG A 296 6.53 -11.46 -13.27
N PRO A 297 6.25 -12.76 -12.98
CA PRO A 297 7.27 -13.68 -12.45
C PRO A 297 8.47 -13.82 -13.40
N ASP A 298 8.26 -13.66 -14.71
CA ASP A 298 9.30 -13.69 -15.74
C ASP A 298 10.45 -12.69 -15.50
N LEU A 299 10.18 -11.57 -14.81
CA LEU A 299 11.20 -10.57 -14.49
C LEU A 299 12.07 -10.93 -13.28
N PHE A 300 11.60 -11.84 -12.42
CA PHE A 300 12.17 -12.08 -11.09
C PHE A 300 12.69 -13.50 -10.89
N LEU A 301 12.21 -14.48 -11.66
CA LEU A 301 12.60 -15.89 -11.53
C LEU A 301 14.13 -16.07 -11.52
N GLY A 302 14.63 -16.77 -10.50
CA GLY A 302 16.06 -17.05 -10.33
C GLY A 302 16.93 -15.88 -9.89
N HIS A 303 16.36 -14.69 -9.66
CA HIS A 303 17.06 -13.52 -9.16
C HIS A 303 16.95 -13.35 -7.65
N LYS A 304 17.90 -12.63 -7.07
CA LYS A 304 17.82 -12.13 -5.69
C LYS A 304 17.17 -10.75 -5.66
N VAL A 305 16.02 -10.65 -5.02
CA VAL A 305 15.15 -9.47 -5.10
C VAL A 305 14.91 -8.87 -3.72
N GLY A 306 15.23 -7.59 -3.59
CA GLY A 306 14.89 -6.78 -2.42
C GLY A 306 13.55 -6.06 -2.63
N VAL A 307 12.59 -6.27 -1.74
CA VAL A 307 11.25 -5.70 -1.82
C VAL A 307 11.00 -4.76 -0.65
N VAL A 308 10.58 -3.53 -0.91
CA VAL A 308 10.29 -2.54 0.14
C VAL A 308 8.83 -2.63 0.57
N LEU A 309 8.60 -3.08 1.81
CA LEU A 309 7.29 -3.02 2.47
C LEU A 309 7.08 -1.63 3.04
N SER A 310 6.67 -0.68 2.19
CA SER A 310 6.77 0.76 2.47
C SER A 310 5.94 1.26 3.66
N GLY A 311 4.86 0.57 4.04
CA GLY A 311 4.01 1.01 5.14
C GLY A 311 3.00 -0.03 5.62
N GLY A 312 2.42 0.24 6.79
CA GLY A 312 1.46 -0.63 7.49
C GLY A 312 0.21 0.09 7.98
N ASN A 313 -0.03 1.35 7.60
CA ASN A 313 -1.18 2.14 8.05
C ASN A 313 -2.44 1.83 7.24
N ILE A 314 -2.92 0.59 7.32
CA ILE A 314 -4.17 0.15 6.70
C ILE A 314 -5.36 0.39 7.62
N ASP A 315 -6.48 0.87 7.08
CA ASP A 315 -7.74 0.96 7.82
C ASP A 315 -8.27 -0.45 8.13
N THR A 316 -8.71 -0.68 9.38
CA THR A 316 -9.16 -2.00 9.83
C THR A 316 -10.33 -2.54 9.00
N ARG A 317 -11.26 -1.69 8.53
CA ARG A 317 -12.38 -2.11 7.70
C ARG A 317 -11.91 -2.53 6.31
N VAL A 318 -10.96 -1.79 5.75
CA VAL A 318 -10.32 -2.15 4.48
C VAL A 318 -9.61 -3.50 4.62
N MET A 319 -8.82 -3.69 5.68
CA MET A 319 -8.14 -4.95 5.95
C MET A 319 -9.12 -6.14 6.07
N VAL A 320 -10.22 -5.99 6.83
CA VAL A 320 -11.27 -7.02 6.93
C VAL A 320 -11.85 -7.34 5.56
N SER A 321 -12.18 -6.32 4.77
CA SER A 321 -12.73 -6.51 3.42
C SER A 321 -11.77 -7.25 2.50
N VAL A 322 -10.48 -6.88 2.52
CA VAL A 322 -9.42 -7.56 1.74
C VAL A 322 -9.31 -9.04 2.12
N LEU A 323 -9.33 -9.36 3.41
CA LEU A 323 -9.24 -10.75 3.88
C LEU A 323 -10.49 -11.56 3.52
N GLN A 324 -11.68 -10.98 3.63
CA GLN A 324 -12.93 -11.63 3.20
C GLN A 324 -12.92 -11.91 1.69
N ARG A 325 -12.53 -10.92 0.88
CA ARG A 325 -12.40 -11.09 -0.58
C ARG A 325 -11.36 -12.15 -0.93
N HIS A 326 -10.23 -12.19 -0.21
CA HIS A 326 -9.22 -13.22 -0.40
C HIS A 326 -9.76 -14.63 -0.10
N LEU A 327 -10.53 -14.81 0.98
CA LEU A 327 -11.20 -16.09 1.29
C LEU A 327 -12.18 -16.50 0.18
N THR A 328 -12.93 -15.55 -0.37
CA THR A 328 -13.83 -15.78 -1.51
C THR A 328 -13.06 -16.21 -2.76
N ARG A 329 -11.99 -15.49 -3.14
CA ARG A 329 -11.17 -15.79 -4.33
C ARG A 329 -10.47 -17.14 -4.24
N THR A 330 -9.96 -17.48 -3.06
CA THR A 330 -9.31 -18.77 -2.80
C THR A 330 -10.30 -19.92 -2.65
N GLY A 331 -11.60 -19.67 -2.82
CA GLY A 331 -12.65 -20.69 -2.73
C GLY A 331 -12.88 -21.23 -1.32
N ARG A 332 -12.29 -20.59 -0.30
CA ARG A 332 -12.49 -20.92 1.12
C ARG A 332 -13.78 -20.34 1.68
N MET A 333 -14.36 -19.35 1.02
CA MET A 333 -15.68 -18.83 1.32
C MET A 333 -16.51 -18.83 0.04
N VAL A 334 -17.71 -19.42 0.10
CA VAL A 334 -18.59 -19.57 -1.07
C VAL A 334 -20.02 -19.25 -0.70
N ARG A 335 -20.75 -18.60 -1.63
CA ARG A 335 -22.20 -18.51 -1.55
C ARG A 335 -22.81 -19.59 -2.44
N ILE A 336 -23.67 -20.41 -1.86
CA ILE A 336 -24.46 -21.40 -2.58
C ILE A 336 -25.94 -21.09 -2.40
N ARG A 337 -26.70 -21.13 -3.49
CA ARG A 337 -28.15 -21.06 -3.46
C ARG A 337 -28.71 -22.45 -3.70
N VAL A 338 -29.59 -22.86 -2.80
CA VAL A 338 -30.21 -24.17 -2.78
C VAL A 338 -31.71 -24.01 -2.85
N GLU A 339 -32.34 -24.64 -3.85
CA GLU A 339 -33.80 -24.75 -3.90
C GLU A 339 -34.25 -25.79 -2.87
N LEU A 340 -35.12 -25.38 -1.93
CA LEU A 340 -35.62 -26.21 -0.84
C LEU A 340 -37.11 -26.52 -0.99
N PRO A 341 -37.52 -27.79 -0.76
CA PRO A 341 -38.93 -28.13 -0.65
C PRO A 341 -39.55 -27.44 0.57
N ASP A 342 -40.77 -26.94 0.41
CA ASP A 342 -41.52 -26.29 1.49
C ASP A 342 -42.19 -27.33 2.41
N ASN A 343 -41.37 -28.06 3.18
CA ASN A 343 -41.82 -29.01 4.19
C ASN A 343 -41.01 -28.91 5.50
N PRO A 344 -41.59 -29.34 6.65
CA PRO A 344 -40.87 -29.36 7.93
C PRO A 344 -39.60 -30.22 7.86
N GLY A 345 -38.47 -29.67 8.34
CA GLY A 345 -37.19 -30.40 8.41
C GLY A 345 -36.24 -30.18 7.22
N ALA A 346 -36.70 -29.62 6.10
CA ALA A 346 -35.86 -29.39 4.91
C ALA A 346 -34.58 -28.60 5.21
N LEU A 347 -34.70 -27.50 5.96
CA LEU A 347 -33.55 -26.69 6.35
C LEU A 347 -32.59 -27.43 7.29
N ALA A 348 -33.13 -28.23 8.22
CA ALA A 348 -32.32 -29.03 9.14
C ALA A 348 -31.50 -30.09 8.40
N ARG A 349 -32.07 -30.68 7.33
CA ARG A 349 -31.33 -31.63 6.48
C ARG A 349 -30.21 -30.92 5.71
N LEU A 350 -30.49 -29.75 5.12
CA LEU A 350 -29.49 -28.96 4.40
C LEU A 350 -28.30 -28.58 5.31
N THR A 351 -28.57 -28.06 6.50
CA THR A 351 -27.49 -27.68 7.43
C THR A 351 -26.72 -28.89 7.96
N ALA A 352 -27.37 -30.05 8.11
CA ALA A 352 -26.69 -31.30 8.45
C ALA A 352 -25.70 -31.74 7.36
N ILE A 353 -26.08 -31.69 6.08
CA ILE A 353 -25.18 -32.02 4.97
C ILE A 353 -23.95 -31.11 4.96
N ILE A 354 -24.15 -29.80 5.16
CA ILE A 354 -23.03 -28.85 5.24
C ILE A 354 -22.08 -29.22 6.38
N ALA A 355 -22.62 -29.54 7.56
CA ALA A 355 -21.83 -29.93 8.71
C ALA A 355 -21.09 -31.27 8.50
N GLU A 356 -21.74 -32.26 7.87
CA GLU A 356 -21.16 -33.57 7.53
C GLU A 356 -19.96 -33.43 6.57
N GLN A 357 -20.02 -32.46 5.64
CA GLN A 357 -18.92 -32.13 4.74
C GLN A 357 -17.89 -31.17 5.37
N GLY A 358 -18.07 -30.81 6.64
CA GLY A 358 -17.14 -29.97 7.39
C GLY A 358 -17.17 -28.49 7.03
N GLY A 359 -18.24 -28.03 6.36
CA GLY A 359 -18.48 -26.62 6.10
C GLY A 359 -19.01 -25.88 7.33
N ASN A 360 -18.57 -24.64 7.52
CA ASN A 360 -19.07 -23.75 8.57
C ASN A 360 -20.02 -22.71 7.96
N ILE A 361 -21.22 -22.56 8.52
CA ILE A 361 -22.22 -21.63 8.00
C ILE A 361 -22.00 -20.25 8.61
N TYR A 362 -21.67 -19.26 7.77
CA TYR A 362 -21.46 -17.88 8.19
C TYR A 362 -22.76 -17.07 8.15
N GLU A 363 -23.51 -17.19 7.05
CA GLU A 363 -24.80 -16.54 6.88
C GLU A 363 -25.76 -17.49 6.16
N LEU A 364 -27.03 -17.45 6.55
CA LEU A 364 -28.10 -18.20 5.90
C LEU A 364 -29.30 -17.28 5.71
N ARG A 365 -29.72 -17.11 4.46
CA ARG A 365 -30.89 -16.31 4.08
C ARG A 365 -31.96 -17.23 3.49
N HIS A 366 -33.13 -17.27 4.12
CA HIS A 366 -34.28 -18.03 3.60
C HIS A 366 -35.27 -17.11 2.91
N GLU A 367 -35.37 -17.23 1.59
CA GLU A 367 -36.30 -16.47 0.77
C GLU A 367 -37.52 -17.34 0.43
N ARG A 368 -38.69 -16.95 0.98
CA ARG A 368 -39.97 -17.62 0.72
C ARG A 368 -40.84 -16.90 -0.32
N PHE A 369 -40.50 -15.66 -0.66
CA PHE A 369 -41.33 -14.78 -1.50
C PHE A 369 -40.45 -13.99 -2.49
N ALA A 370 -39.84 -14.67 -3.45
CA ALA A 370 -39.27 -14.00 -4.62
C ALA A 370 -40.38 -13.81 -5.67
N ALA A 371 -40.46 -12.64 -6.31
CA ALA A 371 -41.50 -12.34 -7.31
C ALA A 371 -41.47 -13.27 -8.55
N THR A 372 -40.46 -14.13 -8.67
CA THR A 372 -40.19 -15.03 -9.79
C THR A 372 -40.27 -16.52 -9.45
N SER A 373 -40.54 -16.91 -8.19
CA SER A 373 -40.60 -18.33 -7.78
C SER A 373 -41.99 -18.96 -7.99
N ARG A 374 -42.04 -20.21 -8.45
CA ARG A 374 -43.28 -21.01 -8.45
C ARG A 374 -43.80 -21.14 -7.03
N ALA A 375 -45.12 -21.13 -6.85
CA ALA A 375 -45.82 -20.98 -5.56
C ALA A 375 -45.54 -22.06 -4.46
N LYS A 376 -44.56 -22.95 -4.64
CA LYS A 376 -44.18 -24.02 -3.69
C LYS A 376 -42.66 -24.22 -3.52
N GLU A 377 -41.84 -23.34 -4.08
CA GLU A 377 -40.38 -23.46 -4.01
C GLU A 377 -39.82 -22.30 -3.18
N SER A 378 -39.13 -22.64 -2.09
CA SER A 378 -38.36 -21.67 -1.30
C SER A 378 -36.89 -21.81 -1.65
N ALA A 379 -36.12 -20.72 -1.62
CA ALA A 379 -34.69 -20.77 -1.86
C ALA A 379 -33.94 -20.36 -0.60
N VAL A 380 -32.81 -21.03 -0.35
CA VAL A 380 -31.90 -20.64 0.72
C VAL A 380 -30.55 -20.32 0.09
N SER A 381 -30.06 -19.12 0.35
CA SER A 381 -28.67 -18.75 0.07
C SER A 381 -27.85 -18.92 1.34
N VAL A 382 -26.79 -19.71 1.26
CA VAL A 382 -25.89 -20.02 2.38
C VAL A 382 -24.48 -19.57 2.02
N ASP A 383 -23.90 -18.78 2.91
CA ASP A 383 -22.48 -18.44 2.87
C ASP A 383 -21.74 -19.47 3.73
N VAL A 384 -20.94 -20.30 3.08
CA VAL A 384 -20.24 -21.43 3.69
C VAL A 384 -18.73 -21.18 3.65
N GLU A 385 -18.08 -21.27 4.80
CA GLU A 385 -16.64 -21.37 4.90
C GLU A 385 -16.20 -22.84 4.79
N LEU A 386 -15.30 -23.10 3.87
CA LEU A 386 -14.71 -24.41 3.57
C LEU A 386 -13.27 -24.47 4.13
N LYS A 387 -12.82 -25.67 4.47
CA LYS A 387 -11.43 -25.87 4.89
C LYS A 387 -10.46 -25.56 3.76
N SER A 388 -10.80 -25.97 2.54
CA SER A 388 -10.04 -25.73 1.33
C SER A 388 -10.95 -25.62 0.10
N ALA A 389 -10.48 -24.97 -0.96
CA ALA A 389 -11.24 -24.82 -2.21
C ALA A 389 -11.75 -26.16 -2.80
N PRO A 390 -10.95 -27.25 -2.80
CA PRO A 390 -11.39 -28.56 -3.29
C PRO A 390 -12.59 -29.15 -2.55
N ASP A 391 -12.89 -28.72 -1.31
CA ASP A 391 -14.00 -29.25 -0.52
C ASP A 391 -15.38 -28.78 -1.02
N LEU A 392 -15.42 -27.81 -1.96
CA LEU A 392 -16.67 -27.34 -2.57
C LEU A 392 -17.36 -28.44 -3.36
N GLU A 393 -16.59 -29.23 -4.10
CA GLU A 393 -17.13 -30.24 -5.02
C GLU A 393 -17.81 -31.39 -4.25
N PRO A 394 -17.19 -32.00 -3.21
CA PRO A 394 -17.87 -32.94 -2.32
C PRO A 394 -19.15 -32.38 -1.68
N LEU A 395 -19.14 -31.10 -1.28
CA LEU A 395 -20.32 -30.45 -0.71
C LEU A 395 -21.48 -30.37 -1.71
N ILE A 396 -21.21 -29.91 -2.94
CA ILE A 396 -22.22 -29.83 -4.00
C ILE A 396 -22.74 -31.22 -4.35
N GLN A 397 -21.86 -32.21 -4.47
CA GLN A 397 -22.25 -33.60 -4.78
C GLN A 397 -23.14 -34.20 -3.68
N ALA A 398 -22.81 -33.99 -2.40
CA ALA A 398 -23.62 -34.46 -1.29
C ALA A 398 -25.04 -33.85 -1.31
N MET A 399 -25.16 -32.57 -1.67
CA MET A 399 -26.47 -31.93 -1.81
C MET A 399 -27.26 -32.46 -3.02
N GLN A 400 -26.59 -32.68 -4.15
CA GLN A 400 -27.24 -33.21 -5.37
C GLN A 400 -27.74 -34.65 -5.19
N LEU A 401 -27.03 -35.48 -4.43
CA LEU A 401 -27.46 -36.85 -4.08
C LEU A 401 -28.77 -36.87 -3.30
N GLU A 402 -29.05 -35.82 -2.53
CA GLU A 402 -30.30 -35.65 -1.77
C GLU A 402 -31.41 -34.96 -2.59
N GLY A 403 -31.15 -34.71 -3.88
CA GLY A 403 -32.12 -34.15 -4.84
C GLY A 403 -32.20 -32.63 -4.84
N TYR A 404 -31.25 -31.92 -4.21
CA TYR A 404 -31.22 -30.46 -4.23
C TYR A 404 -30.68 -29.91 -5.55
N ILE A 405 -31.27 -28.82 -6.01
CA ILE A 405 -30.72 -27.99 -7.09
C ILE A 405 -29.84 -26.92 -6.44
N VAL A 406 -28.54 -26.99 -6.71
CA VAL A 406 -27.53 -26.09 -6.11
C VAL A 406 -26.92 -25.22 -7.20
N ARG A 407 -26.78 -23.92 -6.92
CA ARG A 407 -26.06 -22.97 -7.78
C ARG A 407 -25.04 -22.21 -6.94
N LYS A 408 -23.82 -22.07 -7.45
CA LYS A 408 -22.85 -21.14 -6.87
C LYS A 408 -23.23 -19.71 -7.26
N GLU A 409 -23.23 -18.81 -6.30
CA GLU A 409 -23.44 -17.37 -6.51
C GLU A 409 -22.16 -16.60 -6.16
N GLU A 410 -22.06 -15.37 -6.66
CA GLU A 410 -21.03 -14.43 -6.20
C GLU A 410 -21.39 -13.89 -4.81
N ILE A 411 -20.37 -13.68 -3.97
CA ILE A 411 -20.53 -13.17 -2.59
C ILE A 411 -20.68 -11.67 -2.58
#